data_AF-W2UKL1-F1
#
_entry.id   AF-W2UKL1-F1
#
_cell.length_a   1.000
_cell.length_b   1.000
_cell.length_c   1.000
_cell.angle_alpha   90.00
_cell.angle_beta   90.00
_cell.angle_gamma   90.00
#
_symmetry.space_group_name_H-M   'P 1'
#
loop_
_entity.id
_entity.type
_entity.pdbx_description
1 polymer ?
#
loop_
_entity_poly.entity_id
_entity_poly.type
_entity_poly.pdbx_seq_one_letter_code
_entity_poly.pdbx_strand_id
1 'polypeptide(L)' 'MKKVILLSAMAIFGITILGSCSSHHAISINSGKKVPPGQMKKMTGSKSAKDYAPGQQKKKHKH' A
#
# COMPACT_ATOMS: atom_id res chain seq x y z
N MET A 1 -39.38 4.09 20.32
CA MET A 1 -38.92 4.19 18.91
C MET A 1 -37.82 5.23 18.71
N LYS A 2 -38.07 6.52 18.98
CA LYS A 2 -37.08 7.61 18.76
C LYS A 2 -35.73 7.41 19.47
N LYS A 3 -35.73 6.90 20.71
CA LYS A 3 -34.49 6.61 21.46
C LYS A 3 -33.71 5.40 20.94
N VAL A 4 -34.41 4.39 20.41
CA VAL A 4 -33.78 3.21 19.81
C VAL A 4 -33.14 3.58 18.47
N ILE A 5 -33.82 4.40 17.67
CA ILE A 5 -33.28 4.95 16.42
C ILE A 5 -32.04 5.80 16.70
N LEU A 6 -32.10 6.69 17.69
CA LEU A 6 -30.98 7.53 18.10
C LEU A 6 -29.75 6.72 18.57
N LEU A 7 -29.97 5.67 19.38
CA LEU A 7 -28.90 4.78 19.83
C LEU A 7 -28.27 3.99 18.68
N SER A 8 -29.08 3.51 17.72
CA SER A 8 -28.56 2.80 16.55
C SER A 8 -27.73 3.71 15.64
N ALA A 9 -28.15 4.97 15.48
CA ALA A 9 -27.44 5.95 14.66
C ALA A 9 -26.06 6.30 15.24
N MET A 10 -25.97 6.48 16.57
CA MET A 10 -24.68 6.70 17.24
C MET A 10 -23.73 5.50 17.11
N ALA A 11 -24.25 4.27 17.21
CA ALA A 11 -23.43 3.07 17.09
C ALA A 11 -22.82 2.93 15.68
N ILE A 12 -23.61 3.19 14.63
CA ILE A 12 -23.15 3.13 13.24
C ILE A 12 -22.08 4.19 12.97
N PHE A 13 -22.25 5.41 13.49
CA PHE A 13 -21.28 6.50 13.33
C PHE A 13 -19.95 6.23 14.07
N GLY A 14 -19.97 5.56 15.21
CA GLY A 14 -18.75 5.17 15.93
C GLY A 14 -17.88 4.16 15.15
N ILE A 15 -18.50 3.24 14.43
CA ILE A 15 -17.80 2.18 13.67
C ILE A 15 -17.09 2.75 12.44
N THR A 16 -17.67 3.74 11.76
CA THR A 16 -17.08 4.32 10.53
C THR A 16 -15.83 5.16 10.80
N ILE A 17 -15.74 5.79 11.98
CA ILE A 17 -14.58 6.62 12.38
C ILE A 17 -13.33 5.76 12.59
N LEU A 18 -13.47 4.57 13.16
CA LEU A 18 -12.34 3.68 13.46
C LEU A 18 -11.80 2.94 12.22
N GLY A 19 -12.56 2.87 11.13
CA GLY A 19 -12.17 2.15 9.90
C GLY A 19 -11.23 2.91 8.96
N SER A 20 -10.99 4.20 9.19
CA SER A 20 -10.34 5.08 8.19
C SER A 20 -8.85 5.35 8.44
N CYS A 21 -8.13 4.45 9.12
CA CYS A 21 -6.67 4.53 9.23
C CYS A 21 -6.01 3.84 8.02
N SER A 22 -6.07 4.47 6.84
CA SER A 22 -5.28 4.04 5.68
C SER A 22 -3.94 4.78 5.68
N SER A 23 -2.88 4.13 6.18
CA SER A 23 -1.51 4.65 6.07
C SER A 23 -1.04 4.58 4.62
N HIS A 24 -1.27 5.65 3.86
CA HIS A 24 -0.61 5.85 2.57
C HIS A 24 0.89 6.01 2.82
N HIS A 25 1.66 4.93 2.69
CA HIS A 25 3.12 4.98 2.62
C HIS A 25 3.53 5.60 1.28
N ALA A 26 3.43 6.92 1.16
CA ALA A 26 4.01 7.66 0.04
C ALA A 26 5.54 7.68 0.24
N ILE A 27 6.25 6.75 -0.40
CA ILE A 27 7.70 6.83 -0.51
C ILE A 27 8.00 7.98 -1.48
N SER A 28 8.33 9.14 -0.91
CA SER A 28 8.87 10.26 -1.67
C SER A 28 10.25 9.87 -2.17
N ILE A 29 10.34 9.38 -3.42
CA ILE A 29 11.62 9.30 -4.12
C ILE A 29 11.92 10.71 -4.60
N ASN A 30 12.69 11.41 -3.78
CA ASN A 30 13.21 12.71 -4.14
C ASN A 30 14.12 12.54 -5.37
N SER A 31 13.69 13.09 -6.50
CA SER A 31 14.52 13.51 -7.64
C SER A 31 15.32 12.44 -8.38
N GLY A 32 14.72 11.89 -9.45
CA GLY A 32 15.44 11.36 -10.63
C GLY A 32 16.18 10.03 -10.49
N LYS A 33 16.13 9.35 -9.34
CA LYS A 33 16.78 8.04 -9.13
C LYS A 33 15.78 6.88 -9.23
N LYS A 34 16.27 5.75 -9.77
CA LYS A 34 15.50 4.50 -9.90
C LYS A 34 15.07 4.01 -8.50
N VAL A 35 13.83 3.52 -8.40
CA VAL A 35 13.28 2.89 -7.18
C VAL A 35 14.22 1.77 -6.73
N PRO A 36 14.70 1.76 -5.47
CA PRO A 36 15.54 0.68 -4.97
C PRO A 36 14.82 -0.68 -5.07
N PRO A 37 15.53 -1.78 -5.38
CA PRO A 37 14.92 -3.09 -5.59
C PRO A 37 14.11 -3.60 -4.38
N GLY A 38 14.53 -3.25 -3.16
CA GLY A 38 13.79 -3.56 -1.94
C GLY A 38 12.44 -2.83 -1.82
N GLN A 39 12.36 -1.59 -2.30
CA GLN A 39 11.09 -0.83 -2.33
C GLN A 39 10.19 -1.34 -3.45
N MET A 40 10.77 -1.66 -4.60
CA MET A 40 10.04 -2.26 -5.71
C MET A 40 9.45 -3.62 -5.34
N LYS A 41 10.18 -4.44 -4.57
CA LYS A 41 9.67 -5.70 -4.01
C LYS A 41 8.42 -5.48 -3.16
N LYS A 42 8.46 -4.52 -2.23
CA LYS A 42 7.31 -4.19 -1.36
C LYS A 42 6.10 -3.70 -2.16
N MET A 43 6.33 -2.84 -3.16
CA MET A 43 5.28 -2.28 -4.00
C MET A 43 4.63 -3.32 -4.92
N THR A 44 5.43 -4.23 -5.49
CA THR A 44 4.96 -5.23 -6.46
C THR A 44 4.37 -6.48 -5.79
N GLY A 45 4.48 -6.61 -4.47
CA GLY A 45 4.10 -7.82 -3.74
C GLY A 45 4.94 -9.05 -4.11
N SER A 46 6.08 -8.86 -4.79
CA SER A 46 6.91 -9.96 -5.26
C SER A 46 7.67 -10.62 -4.11
N LYS A 47 7.86 -11.94 -4.21
CA LYS A 47 8.57 -12.72 -3.19
C LYS A 47 10.07 -12.33 -3.08
N SER A 48 10.66 -11.77 -4.14
CA SER A 48 12.09 -11.51 -4.26
C SER A 48 12.40 -10.18 -4.94
N ALA A 49 13.44 -9.50 -4.46
CA ALA A 49 13.96 -8.27 -5.05
C ALA A 49 14.93 -8.51 -6.22
N LYS A 50 15.29 -9.79 -6.48
CA LYS A 50 16.29 -10.18 -7.48
C LYS A 50 15.96 -9.64 -8.87
N ASP A 51 14.70 -9.73 -9.29
CA ASP A 51 14.24 -9.27 -10.60
C ASP A 51 14.38 -7.75 -10.81
N TYR A 52 14.43 -7.00 -9.73
CA TYR A 52 14.58 -5.54 -9.74
C TYR A 52 16.02 -5.08 -9.50
N ALA A 53 16.92 -6.02 -9.17
CA ALA A 53 18.33 -5.73 -8.97
C ALA A 53 19.02 -5.36 -10.30
N PRO A 54 19.97 -4.42 -10.29
CA PRO A 54 20.72 -4.05 -11.48
C PRO A 54 21.44 -5.29 -12.07
N GLY A 55 21.35 -5.45 -13.40
CA GLY A 55 21.95 -6.59 -14.11
C GLY A 55 21.06 -7.83 -14.26
N GLN A 56 19.97 -7.98 -13.50
CA GLN A 56 19.04 -9.11 -13.65
C GLN A 56 17.99 -8.89 -14.76
N GLN A 57 17.65 -7.63 -15.07
CA GLN A 57 16.68 -7.30 -16.12
C GLN A 57 17.10 -7.76 -17.53
N LYS A 58 18.41 -7.83 -17.80
CA LYS A 58 18.97 -8.27 -19.09
C LYS A 58 18.76 -9.76 -19.38
N LYS A 59 18.39 -10.57 -18.37
CA LYS A 59 18.17 -12.02 -18.54
C LYS A 59 16.76 -12.37 -19.03
N LYS A 60 15.82 -11.43 -19.04
CA LYS A 60 14.45 -11.65 -19.56
C LYS A 60 14.34 -11.54 -21.09
N HIS A 61 15.39 -11.06 -21.77
CA HIS A 61 15.41 -10.83 -23.23
C HIS A 61 16.21 -11.87 -24.04
N LYS A 62 16.73 -12.94 -23.40
CA LYS A 62 17.29 -14.07 -24.15
C LYS A 62 16.18 -15.09 -24.39
N HIS A 63 15.55 -14.98 -25.54
CA HIS A 63 14.72 -16.02 -26.14
C HIS A 63 15.46 -16.59 -27.35
#